data_AF-A0A091KYA2-F1
#
_entry.id   AF-A0A091KYA2-F1
#
_cell.length_a   1.000
_cell.length_b   1.000
_cell.length_c   1.000
_cell.angle_alpha   90.00
_cell.angle_beta   90.00
_cell.angle_gamma   90.00
#
_symmetry.space_group_name_H-M   'P 1'
#
loop_
_entity.id
_entity.type
_entity.pdbx_description
1 polymer ?
#
loop_
_entity_poly.entity_id
_entity_poly.type
_entity_poly.pdbx_seq_one_letter_code
_entity_poly.pdbx_strand_id
1 'polypeptide(L)'
;QGVGVNGPVYVKTPFSVADLMAWKQAAGTYREDLEKVGRVVETIIRTQDPDRKDLQVILDNLLDSTEKQMVLKVGKAQGEETGVGGVFSGTLEQNFPSGDPQWDPNDPVHRERLTRYQKWILYGVKHAMPKALNWTKLYEIKQDKTESPSVYL
;
A
#
# COMPACT_ATOMS: atom_id res chain seq x y z
N GLN A 1 12.64 -25.33 -6.13
CA GLN A 1 12.98 -24.60 -7.37
C GLN A 1 13.33 -25.63 -8.44
N GLY A 2 12.64 -25.61 -9.58
CA GLY A 2 13.02 -26.39 -10.75
C GLY A 2 13.55 -25.43 -11.81
N VAL A 3 14.77 -25.64 -12.29
CA VAL A 3 15.41 -24.76 -13.29
C VAL A 3 15.04 -25.30 -14.67
N GLY A 4 14.07 -24.66 -15.33
CA GLY A 4 13.82 -24.81 -16.75
C GLY A 4 14.69 -23.86 -17.57
N VAL A 5 14.86 -24.17 -18.86
CA VAL A 5 15.78 -23.53 -19.82
C VAL A 5 15.51 -22.01 -20.07
N ASN A 6 14.52 -21.41 -19.40
CA ASN A 6 14.06 -20.02 -19.62
C ASN A 6 14.17 -19.09 -18.38
N GLY A 7 14.99 -19.42 -17.39
CA GLY A 7 15.12 -18.61 -16.16
C GLY A 7 14.09 -18.98 -15.09
N PRO A 8 14.07 -18.26 -13.94
CA PRO A 8 13.19 -18.58 -12.83
C PRO A 8 11.72 -18.35 -13.20
N VAL A 9 10.90 -19.38 -13.03
CA VAL A 9 9.44 -19.30 -13.15
C VAL A 9 8.85 -18.87 -11.81
N TYR A 10 8.01 -17.84 -11.84
CA TYR A 10 7.35 -17.31 -10.64
C TYR A 10 6.00 -18.01 -10.44
N VAL A 11 5.81 -18.59 -9.25
CA VAL A 11 4.57 -19.27 -8.87
C VAL A 11 3.91 -18.48 -7.74
N LYS A 12 2.65 -18.10 -7.94
CA LYS A 12 1.86 -17.39 -6.94
C LYS A 12 1.46 -18.33 -5.81
N THR A 13 1.75 -17.93 -4.58
CA THR A 13 1.29 -18.60 -3.36
C THR A 13 0.40 -17.65 -2.57
N PRO A 14 -0.85 -18.03 -2.22
CA PRO A 14 -1.72 -17.18 -1.41
C PRO A 14 -1.19 -17.06 0.03
N PHE A 15 -1.45 -15.91 0.66
CA PHE A 15 -1.16 -15.74 2.09
C PHE A 15 -2.06 -16.62 2.95
N SER A 16 -1.51 -17.16 4.03
CA SER A 16 -2.34 -17.81 5.03
C SER A 16 -3.03 -16.76 5.92
N VAL A 17 -4.15 -17.13 6.53
CA VAL A 17 -4.82 -16.29 7.53
C VAL A 17 -3.89 -16.01 8.72
N ALA A 18 -3.06 -16.99 9.09
CA ALA A 18 -2.08 -16.83 10.16
C ALA A 18 -1.05 -15.75 9.83
N ASP A 19 -0.56 -15.69 8.58
CA ASP A 19 0.36 -14.65 8.13
C ASP A 19 -0.28 -13.26 8.25
N LEU A 20 -1.51 -13.10 7.75
CA LEU A 20 -2.25 -11.84 7.82
C LEU A 20 -2.42 -11.36 9.27
N MET A 21 -2.79 -12.25 10.18
CA MET A 21 -2.95 -11.94 11.60
C MET A 21 -1.62 -11.58 12.26
N ALA A 22 -0.55 -12.33 11.96
CA ALA A 22 0.79 -12.06 12.49
C ALA A 22 1.32 -10.70 12.01
N TRP A 23 1.13 -10.36 10.73
CA TRP A 23 1.53 -9.06 10.19
C TRP A 23 0.72 -7.92 10.79
N LYS A 24 -0.59 -8.11 11.01
CA LYS A 24 -1.43 -7.11 11.69
C LYS A 24 -0.94 -6.85 13.11
N GLN A 25 -0.65 -7.92 13.86
CA GLN A 25 -0.12 -7.82 15.21
C GLN A 25 1.25 -7.13 15.23
N ALA A 26 2.15 -7.48 14.30
CA ALA A 26 3.46 -6.87 14.19
C ALA A 26 3.38 -5.37 13.84
N ALA A 27 2.48 -5.00 12.92
CA ALA A 27 2.28 -3.61 12.50
C ALA A 27 1.72 -2.75 13.65
N GLY A 28 0.72 -3.25 14.37
CA GLY A 28 -0.02 -2.45 15.36
C GLY A 28 -0.91 -1.38 14.70
N THR A 29 -1.20 -0.31 15.43
CA THR A 29 -2.02 0.80 14.93
C THR A 29 -1.19 1.72 14.04
N TYR A 30 -1.63 1.94 12.81
CA TYR A 30 -0.90 2.75 11.84
C TYR A 30 -0.62 4.18 12.32
N ARG A 31 -1.59 4.80 12.98
CA ARG A 31 -1.48 6.19 13.48
C ARG A 31 -0.55 6.37 14.65
N GLU A 32 -0.29 5.31 15.40
CA GLU A 32 0.61 5.35 16.54
C GLU A 32 2.06 5.33 16.08
N ASP A 33 2.38 4.51 15.08
CA ASP A 33 3.75 4.37 14.56
C ASP A 33 3.76 3.96 13.07
N LEU A 34 3.73 4.97 12.19
CA LEU A 34 3.82 4.76 10.74
C LEU A 34 5.14 4.09 10.32
N GLU A 35 6.23 4.39 11.03
CA GLU A 35 7.55 3.84 10.72
C GLU A 35 7.57 2.32 11.00
N LYS A 36 6.93 1.88 12.08
CA LYS A 36 6.76 0.45 12.39
C LYS A 36 5.93 -0.25 11.34
N VAL A 37 4.79 0.31 10.94
CA VAL A 37 3.97 -0.27 9.85
C VAL A 37 4.75 -0.30 8.54
N GLY A 38 5.50 0.76 8.22
CA GLY A 38 6.39 0.83 7.07
C GLY A 38 7.43 -0.29 7.06
N ARG A 39 8.08 -0.57 8.21
CA ARG A 39 9.04 -1.68 8.35
C ARG A 39 8.39 -3.05 8.13
N VAL A 40 7.15 -3.24 8.60
CA VAL A 40 6.40 -4.50 8.37
C VAL A 40 6.08 -4.67 6.89
N VAL A 41 5.52 -3.64 6.24
CA VAL A 41 5.21 -3.68 4.80
C VAL A 41 6.47 -3.93 3.96
N GLU A 42 7.59 -3.26 4.28
CA GLU A 42 8.88 -3.48 3.63
C GLU A 42 9.38 -4.92 3.78
N THR A 43 9.20 -5.51 4.96
CA THR A 43 9.56 -6.91 5.22
C THR A 43 8.69 -7.86 4.40
N ILE A 44 7.39 -7.62 4.32
CA ILE A 44 6.47 -8.42 3.51
C ILE A 44 6.84 -8.33 2.02
N ILE A 45 7.10 -7.12 1.51
CA ILE A 45 7.52 -6.91 0.12
C ILE A 45 8.77 -7.74 -0.20
N ARG A 46 9.80 -7.67 0.66
CA ARG A 46 11.06 -8.36 0.45
C ARG A 46 10.95 -9.89 0.55
N THR A 47 10.05 -10.40 1.37
CA THR A 47 9.98 -11.84 1.69
C THR A 47 8.93 -12.59 0.88
N GLN A 48 7.84 -11.92 0.51
CA GLN A 48 6.69 -12.53 -0.17
C GLN A 48 6.55 -12.09 -1.63
N ASP A 49 7.24 -11.00 -2.03
CA ASP A 49 7.14 -10.39 -3.37
C ASP A 49 5.68 -10.24 -3.86
N PRO A 50 4.83 -9.55 -3.07
CA PRO A 50 3.41 -9.47 -3.31
C PRO A 50 3.10 -8.75 -4.63
N ASP A 51 2.13 -9.28 -5.38
CA ASP A 51 1.59 -8.57 -6.54
C ASP A 51 0.68 -7.40 -6.13
N ARG A 52 0.11 -6.68 -7.12
CA ARG A 52 -0.78 -5.56 -6.85
C ARG A 52 -2.01 -5.96 -6.02
N LYS A 53 -2.62 -7.12 -6.27
CA LYS A 53 -3.80 -7.60 -5.52
C LYS A 53 -3.41 -7.94 -4.09
N ASP A 54 -2.30 -8.63 -3.94
CA ASP A 54 -1.77 -9.04 -2.65
C ASP A 54 -1.46 -7.81 -1.77
N LEU A 55 -0.88 -6.75 -2.36
CA LEU A 55 -0.69 -5.47 -1.68
C LEU A 55 -2.01 -4.80 -1.27
N GLN A 56 -3.08 -4.90 -2.06
CA GLN A 56 -4.38 -4.38 -1.62
C GLN A 56 -4.89 -5.12 -0.38
N VAL A 57 -4.76 -6.45 -0.34
CA VAL A 57 -5.14 -7.28 0.81
C VAL A 57 -4.31 -6.93 2.04
N ILE A 58 -2.99 -6.76 1.87
CA ILE A 58 -2.11 -6.33 2.96
C ILE A 58 -2.56 -4.96 3.50
N LEU A 59 -2.82 -3.98 2.62
CA LEU A 59 -3.26 -2.66 3.04
C LEU A 59 -4.63 -2.68 3.73
N ASP A 60 -5.59 -3.47 3.22
CA ASP A 60 -6.92 -3.62 3.86
C ASP A 60 -6.84 -4.30 5.23
N ASN A 61 -5.86 -5.20 5.42
CA ASN A 61 -5.62 -5.83 6.70
C ASN A 61 -4.97 -4.85 7.70
N LEU A 62 -3.97 -4.08 7.25
CA LEU A 62 -3.17 -3.22 8.12
C LEU A 62 -3.83 -1.88 8.44
N LEU A 63 -4.62 -1.33 7.52
CA LEU A 63 -5.09 0.06 7.55
C LEU A 63 -6.62 0.15 7.55
N ASP A 64 -7.17 1.23 8.10
CA ASP A 64 -8.56 1.60 7.83
C ASP A 64 -8.72 2.16 6.39
N SER A 65 -9.97 2.34 5.95
CA SER A 65 -10.27 2.80 4.58
C SER A 65 -9.74 4.22 4.29
N THR A 66 -9.72 5.11 5.28
CA THR A 66 -9.21 6.47 5.15
C THR A 66 -7.68 6.46 5.06
N GLU A 67 -7.04 5.69 5.94
CA GLU A 67 -5.59 5.49 5.95
C GLU A 67 -5.10 4.90 4.62
N LYS A 68 -5.77 3.85 4.14
CA LYS A 68 -5.48 3.25 2.83
C LYS A 68 -5.62 4.26 1.69
N GLN A 69 -6.68 5.06 1.67
CA GLN A 69 -6.86 6.10 0.66
C GLN A 69 -5.73 7.14 0.68
N MET A 70 -5.28 7.56 1.86
CA MET A 70 -4.15 8.49 1.99
C MET A 70 -2.84 7.87 1.50
N VAL A 71 -2.57 6.61 1.87
CA VAL A 71 -1.40 5.84 1.40
C VAL A 71 -1.37 5.74 -0.13
N LEU A 72 -2.50 5.36 -0.75
CA LEU A 72 -2.59 5.26 -2.20
C LEU A 72 -2.42 6.62 -2.88
N LYS A 73 -2.98 7.70 -2.32
CA LYS A 73 -2.83 9.05 -2.85
C LYS A 73 -1.37 9.53 -2.81
N VAL A 74 -0.69 9.36 -1.68
CA VAL A 74 0.71 9.78 -1.53
C VAL A 74 1.64 8.92 -2.38
N GLY A 75 1.40 7.60 -2.46
CA GLY A 75 2.13 6.73 -3.36
C GLY A 75 1.95 7.12 -4.83
N LYS A 76 0.73 7.42 -5.26
CA LYS A 76 0.44 7.86 -6.64
C LYS A 76 1.12 9.19 -6.96
N ALA A 77 1.06 10.16 -6.05
CA ALA A 77 1.74 11.45 -6.22
C ALA A 77 3.27 11.30 -6.35
N GLN A 78 3.89 10.39 -5.59
CA GLN A 78 5.30 10.05 -5.76
C GLN A 78 5.59 9.43 -7.13
N GLY A 79 4.70 8.56 -7.61
CA GLY A 79 4.78 8.01 -8.96
C GLY A 79 4.69 9.08 -10.05
N GLU A 80 3.80 10.04 -9.91
CA GLU A 80 3.67 11.18 -10.82
C GLU A 80 4.96 12.02 -10.87
N GLU A 81 5.51 12.38 -9.70
CA GLU A 81 6.74 13.16 -9.61
C GLU A 81 7.92 12.45 -10.26
N THR A 82 8.10 11.15 -10.00
CA THR A 82 9.16 10.36 -10.63
C THR A 82 8.96 10.21 -12.14
N GLY A 83 7.71 10.17 -12.62
CA GLY A 83 7.38 10.11 -14.05
C GLY A 83 7.69 11.41 -14.78
N VAL A 84 7.38 12.57 -14.17
CA VAL A 84 7.76 13.89 -14.69
C VAL A 84 9.28 14.03 -14.79
N GLY A 85 10.02 13.43 -13.85
CA GLY A 85 11.49 13.34 -13.90
C GLY A 85 12.05 12.39 -14.97
N GLY A 86 11.21 11.72 -15.77
CA GLY A 86 11.63 10.79 -16.82
C GLY A 86 12.22 9.48 -16.29
N VAL A 87 11.96 9.12 -15.03
CA VAL A 87 12.59 7.97 -14.34
C VAL A 87 12.05 6.62 -14.83
N PHE A 88 10.89 6.59 -15.50
CA PHE A 88 10.32 5.38 -16.08
C PHE A 88 9.59 5.65 -17.40
N SER A 89 9.47 4.61 -18.23
CA SER A 89 8.68 4.65 -19.47
C SER A 89 7.22 4.25 -19.23
N GLY A 90 6.32 4.77 -20.05
CA GLY A 90 4.88 4.49 -20.00
C GLY A 90 4.10 5.52 -19.21
N THR A 91 2.78 5.32 -19.11
CA THR A 91 1.89 6.25 -18.40
C THR A 91 1.86 5.95 -16.90
N LEU A 92 1.37 6.92 -16.11
CA LEU A 92 1.11 6.69 -14.69
C LEU A 92 0.14 5.53 -14.49
N GLU A 93 -0.98 5.44 -15.21
CA GLU A 93 -1.93 4.33 -15.04
C GLU A 93 -1.33 2.95 -15.38
N GLN A 94 -0.31 2.88 -16.24
CA GLN A 94 0.41 1.63 -16.50
C GLN A 94 1.32 1.21 -15.33
N ASN A 95 1.77 2.15 -14.49
CA ASN A 95 2.72 1.90 -13.39
C ASN A 95 2.04 1.97 -12.00
N PHE A 96 0.96 2.73 -11.86
CA PHE A 96 0.10 2.85 -10.69
C PHE A 96 -1.37 2.71 -11.11
N PRO A 97 -1.78 1.49 -11.51
CA PRO A 97 -3.12 1.26 -12.03
C PRO A 97 -4.18 1.39 -10.93
N SER A 98 -5.27 2.07 -11.26
CA SER A 98 -6.45 2.15 -10.40
C SER A 98 -7.14 0.79 -10.24
N GLY A 99 -7.12 -0.03 -11.30
CA GLY A 99 -7.69 -1.38 -11.35
C GLY A 99 -6.65 -2.52 -11.25
N ASP A 100 -7.09 -3.74 -11.54
CA ASP A 100 -6.20 -4.89 -11.70
C ASP A 100 -5.48 -4.82 -13.06
N PRO A 101 -4.15 -4.68 -13.10
CA PRO A 101 -3.41 -4.59 -14.36
C PRO A 101 -3.16 -5.95 -15.03
N GLN A 102 -3.48 -7.07 -14.37
CA GLN A 102 -3.18 -8.42 -14.86
C GLN A 102 -1.69 -8.61 -15.26
N TRP A 103 -0.78 -8.01 -14.49
CA TRP A 103 0.66 -8.15 -14.71
C TRP A 103 1.08 -9.62 -14.64
N ASP A 104 1.75 -10.09 -15.69
CA ASP A 104 2.37 -11.41 -15.72
C ASP A 104 3.69 -11.38 -14.93
N PRO A 105 3.84 -12.18 -13.87
CA PRO A 105 5.09 -12.23 -13.08
C PRO A 105 6.28 -12.79 -13.87
N ASN A 106 6.05 -13.45 -15.02
CA ASN A 106 7.12 -13.94 -15.89
C ASN A 106 7.50 -12.93 -17.00
N ASP A 107 6.76 -11.83 -17.15
CA ASP A 107 7.09 -10.75 -18.06
C ASP A 107 8.04 -9.73 -17.36
N PRO A 108 9.25 -9.49 -17.90
CA PRO A 108 10.21 -8.56 -17.29
C PRO A 108 9.72 -7.11 -17.16
N VAL A 109 8.96 -6.60 -18.14
CA VAL A 109 8.40 -5.24 -18.13
C VAL A 109 7.33 -5.13 -17.05
N HIS A 110 6.48 -6.15 -16.93
CA HIS A 110 5.49 -6.21 -15.86
C HIS A 110 6.11 -6.29 -14.47
N ARG A 111 7.21 -7.04 -14.31
CA ARG A 111 7.95 -7.08 -13.04
C ARG A 111 8.59 -5.75 -12.67
N GLU A 112 9.11 -5.02 -13.65
CA GLU A 112 9.66 -3.70 -13.42
C GLU A 112 8.57 -2.72 -12.94
N ARG A 113 7.38 -2.77 -13.55
CA ARG A 113 6.19 -2.01 -13.12
C ARG A 113 5.77 -2.40 -11.71
N LEU A 114 5.73 -3.70 -11.39
CA LEU A 114 5.40 -4.18 -10.05
C LEU A 114 6.41 -3.67 -9.00
N THR A 115 7.70 -3.70 -9.31
CA THR A 115 8.76 -3.20 -8.42
C THR A 115 8.57 -1.71 -8.14
N ARG A 116 8.24 -0.90 -9.15
CA ARG A 116 7.92 0.53 -8.95
C ARG A 116 6.68 0.71 -8.09
N TYR A 117 5.63 -0.04 -8.37
CA TYR A 117 4.39 0.00 -7.60
C TYR A 117 4.62 -0.32 -6.12
N GLN A 118 5.33 -1.41 -5.81
CA GLN A 118 5.72 -1.79 -4.44
C GLN A 118 6.49 -0.66 -3.72
N LYS A 119 7.44 -0.01 -4.41
CA LYS A 119 8.21 1.12 -3.84
C LYS A 119 7.32 2.33 -3.53
N TRP A 120 6.41 2.68 -4.43
CA TRP A 120 5.52 3.83 -4.22
C TRP A 120 4.45 3.55 -3.16
N ILE A 121 3.95 2.32 -3.05
CA ILE A 121 3.10 1.92 -1.94
C ILE A 121 3.84 2.04 -0.61
N LEU A 122 5.06 1.52 -0.52
CA LEU A 122 5.88 1.65 0.68
C LEU A 122 6.16 3.12 1.03
N TYR A 123 6.42 3.96 0.03
CA TYR A 123 6.56 5.40 0.22
C TYR A 123 5.28 6.00 0.80
N GLY A 124 4.11 5.67 0.24
CA GLY A 124 2.82 6.07 0.77
C GLY A 124 2.63 5.69 2.24
N VAL A 125 2.95 4.44 2.61
CA VAL A 125 2.86 3.97 4.01
C VAL A 125 3.77 4.78 4.95
N LYS A 126 4.94 5.21 4.49
CA LYS A 126 5.88 5.98 5.34
C LYS A 126 5.54 7.48 5.42
N HIS A 127 4.73 8.02 4.50
CA HIS A 127 4.55 9.47 4.34
C HIS A 127 3.10 9.96 4.26
N ALA A 128 2.10 9.06 4.31
CA ALA A 128 0.71 9.45 4.14
C ALA A 128 0.14 10.31 5.27
N MET A 129 0.71 10.22 6.47
CA MET A 129 0.29 11.06 7.58
C MET A 129 1.32 12.15 7.84
N PRO A 130 0.93 13.42 7.79
CA PRO A 130 1.81 14.51 8.18
C PRO A 130 2.15 14.40 9.67
N LYS A 131 3.45 14.39 9.98
CA LYS A 131 4.00 14.32 11.36
C LYS A 131 3.43 15.38 12.32
N ALA A 132 2.84 16.46 11.78
CA ALA A 132 2.31 17.60 12.52
C ALA A 132 0.78 17.63 12.70
N LEU A 133 0.00 16.73 12.07
CA LEU A 133 -1.45 16.72 12.31
C LEU A 133 -1.74 16.01 13.63
N ASN A 134 -2.15 16.80 14.62
CA ASN A 134 -2.73 16.31 15.84
C ASN A 134 -4.13 15.75 15.53
N TRP A 135 -4.19 14.46 15.21
CA TRP A 135 -5.39 13.76 14.72
C TRP A 135 -6.58 13.85 15.66
N THR A 136 -6.35 14.06 16.96
CA THR A 136 -7.39 14.33 17.96
C THR A 136 -8.30 15.47 17.50
N LYS A 137 -7.74 16.56 16.95
CA LYS A 137 -8.52 17.70 16.44
C LYS A 137 -9.32 17.38 15.18
N LEU A 138 -8.84 16.48 14.33
CA LEU A 138 -9.56 16.13 13.09
C LEU A 138 -10.78 15.25 13.39
N TYR A 139 -10.69 14.41 14.43
CA TYR A 139 -11.80 13.60 14.91
C TYR A 139 -12.82 14.42 15.68
N GLU A 140 -12.40 15.36 16.53
CA GLU A 140 -13.31 16.33 17.18
C GLU A 140 -14.18 17.05 16.14
N ILE A 141 -13.59 17.55 15.05
CA ILE A 141 -14.32 18.25 13.98
C ILE A 141 -15.32 17.35 13.23
N LYS A 142 -15.02 16.04 13.08
CA LYS A 142 -15.96 15.09 12.45
C LYS A 142 -17.06 14.68 13.42
N GLN A 143 -16.75 14.54 14.70
CA GLN A 143 -17.69 14.10 15.73
C GLN A 143 -18.73 15.19 16.03
N ASP A 144 -18.32 16.46 16.11
CA ASP A 144 -19.20 17.63 16.20
C ASP A 144 -20.19 17.71 15.03
N LYS A 145 -19.80 17.25 13.83
CA LYS A 145 -20.69 17.23 12.66
C LYS A 145 -21.67 16.06 12.65
N THR A 146 -21.45 15.03 13.47
CA THR A 146 -22.30 13.84 13.56
C THR A 146 -23.18 13.80 14.82
N GLU A 147 -22.99 14.70 15.78
CA GLU A 147 -23.96 14.90 16.86
C GLU A 147 -25.17 15.67 16.32
N SER A 148 -26.24 14.93 16.00
CA SER A 148 -27.55 15.51 15.71
C SER A 148 -28.05 16.24 16.97
N PRO A 149 -28.51 17.50 16.88
CA PRO A 149 -29.05 18.21 18.03
C PRO A 149 -30.35 17.54 18.46
N SER A 150 -30.23 16.59 19.40
CA SER A 150 -31.33 15.81 19.96
C SER A 150 -31.79 16.42 21.27
N VAL A 151 -32.10 17.72 21.31
CA VAL A 151 -32.78 18.39 22.43
C VAL A 151 -33.38 19.68 21.83
N TYR A 152 -34.66 20.01 21.88
CA TYR A 152 -35.54 20.08 23.05
C TYR A 152 -37.03 19.82 22.70
N LEU A 153 -37.76 19.39 23.74
CA LEU A 153 -39.22 19.35 23.88
C LEU A 153 -39.89 20.71 23.59
#